data_AF-A0A942HHR1-F1
#
_entry.id   AF-A0A942HHR1-F1
#
_cell.length_a   1.000
_cell.length_b   1.000
_cell.length_c   1.000
_cell.angle_alpha   90.00
_cell.angle_beta   90.00
_cell.angle_gamma   90.00
#
_symmetry.space_group_name_H-M   'P 1'
#
loop_
_entity.id
_entity.type
_entity.pdbx_description
1 polymer ?
#
loop_
_entity_poly.entity_id
_entity_poly.type
_entity_poly.pdbx_seq_one_letter_code
_entity_poly.pdbx_strand_id
1 'polypeptide(L)'
;MARLARIAVVNVAHHVTQRGNGRQFILANDDERTVYLNLLRKYVEIYELPLLGYCLMSNHVHLVGVPRKSDSLAQALKQTHGRYATYWNARHRSSGHVWQGRFYSCPLDESHLWIETGGQTGRSLSAGGTLDRNHQKRNE
;
A
#
# COMPACT_ATOMS: atom_id res chain seq x y z
N MET A 1 -20.63 10.11 -13.63
CA MET A 1 -21.31 8.81 -13.39
C MET A 1 -21.26 8.50 -11.90
N ALA A 2 -22.41 8.17 -11.30
CA ALA A 2 -22.46 7.60 -9.96
C ALA A 2 -21.66 6.30 -9.97
N ARG A 3 -20.69 6.18 -9.06
CA ARG A 3 -19.74 5.07 -9.05
C ARG A 3 -20.02 4.23 -7.82
N LEU A 4 -20.27 2.94 -8.01
CA LEU A 4 -20.50 2.00 -6.91
C LEU A 4 -19.38 2.12 -5.86
N ALA A 5 -19.79 2.27 -4.61
CA ALA A 5 -18.89 2.23 -3.48
C ALA A 5 -18.15 0.89 -3.49
N ARG A 6 -16.86 0.90 -3.12
CA ARG A 6 -16.16 -0.36 -2.91
C ARG A 6 -16.75 -1.01 -1.68
N ILE A 7 -17.09 -2.28 -1.80
CA ILE A 7 -17.44 -3.10 -0.66
C ILE A 7 -16.15 -3.29 0.15
N ALA A 8 -16.07 -2.64 1.30
CA ALA A 8 -15.07 -2.89 2.32
C ALA A 8 -15.81 -3.54 3.49
N VAL A 9 -15.48 -4.79 3.77
CA VAL A 9 -16.10 -5.53 4.87
C VAL A 9 -15.33 -5.21 6.15
N VAL A 10 -16.01 -4.59 7.12
CA VAL A 10 -15.40 -4.19 8.39
C VAL A 10 -14.88 -5.43 9.13
N ASN A 11 -13.70 -5.29 9.73
CA ASN A 11 -12.99 -6.34 10.48
C ASN A 11 -12.59 -7.60 9.68
N VAL A 12 -12.67 -7.57 8.35
CA VAL A 12 -12.20 -8.65 7.47
C VAL A 12 -10.93 -8.20 6.75
N ALA A 13 -9.93 -9.06 6.63
CA ALA A 13 -8.72 -8.74 5.90
C ALA A 13 -9.03 -8.54 4.41
N HIS A 14 -8.44 -7.51 3.80
CA HIS A 14 -8.55 -7.24 2.37
C HIS A 14 -7.17 -7.20 1.75
N HIS A 15 -6.99 -7.98 0.69
CA HIS A 15 -5.87 -7.80 -0.22
C HIS A 15 -6.16 -6.65 -1.16
N VAL A 16 -5.23 -5.72 -1.24
CA VAL A 16 -5.30 -4.53 -2.07
C VAL A 16 -4.13 -4.54 -3.03
N THR A 17 -4.43 -4.34 -4.32
CA THR A 17 -3.41 -4.18 -5.35
C THR A 17 -3.57 -2.83 -6.03
N GLN A 18 -2.47 -2.11 -6.24
CA GLN A 18 -2.47 -0.86 -7.00
C GLN A 18 -1.24 -0.77 -7.91
N ARG A 19 -1.46 -0.45 -9.19
CA ARG A 19 -0.41 -0.43 -10.23
C ARG A 19 -0.12 0.97 -10.76
N GLY A 20 1.15 1.23 -11.07
CA GLY A 20 1.63 2.44 -11.75
C GLY A 20 1.18 2.48 -13.21
N ASN A 21 0.78 3.67 -13.68
CA ASN A 21 0.26 3.89 -15.01
C ASN A 21 1.31 3.60 -16.08
N GLY A 22 0.91 3.07 -17.23
CA GLY A 22 1.83 2.78 -18.34
C GLY A 22 3.00 1.84 -17.99
N ARG A 23 2.84 0.97 -16.98
CA ARG A 23 3.90 0.10 -16.42
C ARG A 23 5.12 0.86 -15.87
N GLN A 24 4.97 2.15 -15.56
CA GLN A 24 6.04 2.98 -15.03
C GLN A 24 6.56 2.46 -13.69
N PHE A 25 7.86 2.60 -13.48
CA PHE A 25 8.50 2.31 -12.20
C PHE A 25 8.32 3.51 -11.29
N ILE A 26 7.29 3.44 -10.47
CA ILE A 26 6.89 4.52 -9.56
C ILE A 26 7.51 4.38 -8.17
N LEU A 27 8.12 3.24 -7.84
CA LEU A 27 8.77 2.90 -6.56
C LEU A 27 10.16 2.31 -6.82
N ALA A 28 10.93 2.96 -7.71
CA ALA A 28 12.16 2.42 -8.27
C ALA A 28 13.33 2.47 -7.28
N ASN A 29 13.36 3.48 -6.41
CA ASN A 29 14.43 3.71 -5.44
C ASN A 29 13.91 3.71 -4.00
N ASP A 30 14.84 3.65 -3.03
CA ASP A 30 14.51 3.58 -1.61
C ASP A 30 13.90 4.88 -1.07
N ASP A 31 14.23 6.04 -1.64
CA ASP A 31 13.63 7.31 -1.27
C ASP A 31 12.12 7.33 -1.58
N GLU A 32 11.75 6.90 -2.79
CA GLU A 32 10.36 6.77 -3.23
C GLU A 32 9.58 5.78 -2.37
N ARG A 33 10.18 4.63 -2.08
CA ARG A 33 9.60 3.62 -1.18
C ARG A 33 9.41 4.17 0.22
N THR A 34 10.39 4.91 0.74
CA THR A 34 10.32 5.54 2.06
C THR A 34 9.22 6.59 2.13
N VAL A 35 9.10 7.45 1.12
CA VAL A 35 8.02 8.44 1.03
C VAL A 35 6.66 7.75 0.97
N TYR A 36 6.52 6.71 0.16
CA TYR A 36 5.28 5.94 0.08
C TYR A 36 4.91 5.31 1.43
N LEU A 37 5.86 4.66 2.10
CA LEU A 37 5.63 4.01 3.39
C LEU A 37 5.28 5.02 4.49
N ASN A 38 5.89 6.20 4.50
CA ASN A 38 5.56 7.26 5.44
C ASN A 38 4.14 7.78 5.24
N LEU A 39 3.74 8.01 3.97
CA LEU A 39 2.37 8.40 3.64
C LEU A 39 1.37 7.29 3.99
N LEU A 40 1.71 6.03 3.70
CA LEU A 40 0.89 4.88 4.04
C LEU A 40 0.69 4.81 5.55
N ARG A 41 1.78 4.77 6.33
CA ARG A 41 1.75 4.72 7.80
C ARG A 41 0.85 5.81 8.39
N LYS A 42 1.03 7.06 7.92
CA LYS A 42 0.23 8.20 8.39
C LYS A 42 -1.27 8.00 8.18
N TYR A 43 -1.67 7.61 6.98
CA TYR A 43 -3.10 7.54 6.65
C TYR A 43 -3.77 6.26 7.12
N VAL A 44 -3.06 5.14 7.23
CA VAL A 44 -3.63 3.95 7.86
C VAL A 44 -3.90 4.14 9.35
N GLU A 45 -3.09 4.96 10.02
CA GLU A 45 -3.32 5.36 11.41
C GLU A 45 -4.54 6.29 11.53
N ILE A 46 -4.61 7.35 10.72
CA ILE A 46 -5.73 8.32 10.74
C ILE A 46 -7.09 7.66 10.44
N TYR A 47 -7.13 6.70 9.52
CA TYR A 47 -8.37 6.08 9.06
C TYR A 47 -8.64 4.70 9.67
N GLU A 48 -7.86 4.29 10.68
CA GLU A 48 -8.06 3.02 11.40
C GLU A 48 -8.08 1.81 10.44
N LEU A 49 -7.01 1.68 9.65
CA LEU A 49 -6.77 0.55 8.74
C LEU A 49 -5.52 -0.23 9.17
N PRO A 50 -5.56 -1.03 10.26
CA PRO A 50 -4.47 -1.94 10.60
C PRO A 50 -3.98 -2.72 9.37
N LEU A 51 -2.67 -2.69 9.14
CA LEU A 51 -2.03 -3.47 8.09
C LEU A 51 -1.44 -4.76 8.67
N LEU A 52 -1.76 -5.88 8.04
CA LEU A 52 -1.18 -7.18 8.34
C LEU A 52 0.14 -7.38 7.60
N GLY A 53 0.26 -6.80 6.40
CA GLY A 53 1.46 -6.91 5.57
C GLY A 53 1.42 -6.02 4.35
N TYR A 54 2.57 -5.84 3.71
CA TYR A 54 2.71 -5.14 2.44
C TYR A 54 3.87 -5.69 1.62
N CYS A 55 3.78 -5.59 0.31
CA CYS A 55 4.86 -5.83 -0.63
C CYS A 55 4.91 -4.67 -1.63
N LEU A 56 6.09 -4.07 -1.78
CA LEU A 56 6.35 -2.98 -2.72
C LEU A 56 7.18 -3.50 -3.87
N MET A 57 6.59 -3.55 -5.06
CA MET A 57 7.31 -3.77 -6.31
C MET A 57 7.56 -2.42 -6.99
N SER A 58 8.51 -2.38 -7.92
CA SER A 58 8.92 -1.12 -8.58
C SER A 58 7.76 -0.43 -9.32
N ASN A 59 6.77 -1.19 -9.81
CA ASN A 59 5.64 -0.69 -10.58
C ASN A 59 4.26 -0.93 -9.94
N HIS A 60 4.18 -1.60 -8.79
CA HIS A 60 2.91 -1.83 -8.10
C HIS A 60 3.08 -2.19 -6.63
N VAL A 61 1.99 -2.13 -5.89
CA VAL A 61 1.95 -2.41 -4.45
C VAL A 61 0.87 -3.42 -4.13
N HIS A 62 1.19 -4.30 -3.19
CA HIS A 62 0.26 -5.21 -2.53
C HIS A 62 0.17 -4.83 -1.05
N LEU A 63 -1.04 -4.71 -0.52
CA LEU A 63 -1.29 -4.41 0.88
C LEU A 63 -2.32 -5.39 1.42
N VAL A 64 -2.15 -5.85 2.65
CA VAL A 64 -3.18 -6.60 3.38
C VAL A 64 -3.60 -5.77 4.57
N GLY A 65 -4.84 -5.30 4.57
CA GLY A 65 -5.37 -4.42 5.61
C GLY A 65 -6.74 -4.83 6.13
N VAL A 66 -7.00 -4.57 7.41
CA VAL A 66 -8.27 -4.89 8.08
C VAL A 66 -8.98 -3.57 8.40
N PRO A 67 -10.01 -3.16 7.65
CA PRO A 67 -10.68 -1.89 7.88
C PRO A 67 -11.54 -1.94 9.16
N ARG A 68 -11.37 -0.96 10.06
CA ARG A 68 -12.23 -0.82 11.25
C ARG A 68 -13.54 -0.10 10.97
N LYS A 69 -13.61 0.67 9.88
CA LYS A 69 -14.81 1.35 9.39
C LYS A 69 -15.03 1.03 7.92
N SER A 70 -16.28 1.15 7.45
CA SER A 70 -16.66 0.83 6.07
C SER A 70 -15.95 1.71 5.03
N ASP A 71 -15.41 2.86 5.43
CA ASP A 71 -14.68 3.78 4.57
C ASP A 71 -13.16 3.81 4.83
N SER A 72 -12.66 3.14 5.87
CA SER A 72 -11.24 3.13 6.27
C SER A 72 -10.30 2.86 5.10
N LEU A 73 -10.60 1.79 4.35
CA LEU A 73 -9.78 1.35 3.22
C LEU A 73 -9.83 2.36 2.05
N ALA A 74 -11.00 2.91 1.77
CA ALA A 74 -11.17 3.89 0.70
C ALA A 74 -10.46 5.21 1.02
N GLN A 75 -10.59 5.71 2.25
CA GLN A 75 -10.01 6.99 2.67
C GLN A 75 -8.49 6.91 2.81
N ALA A 76 -7.97 5.87 3.47
CA ALA A 76 -6.53 5.69 3.65
C ALA A 76 -5.81 5.66 2.30
N LEU A 77 -6.26 4.79 1.39
CA LEU A 77 -5.62 4.62 0.10
C LEU A 77 -5.82 5.83 -0.82
N LYS A 78 -6.97 6.51 -0.76
CA LYS A 78 -7.19 7.76 -1.51
C LYS A 78 -6.15 8.81 -1.12
N GLN A 79 -5.92 8.99 0.18
CA GLN A 79 -4.94 9.98 0.65
C GLN A 79 -3.50 9.54 0.37
N THR A 80 -3.14 8.29 0.66
CA THR A 80 -1.80 7.77 0.40
C THR A 80 -1.45 7.85 -1.10
N HIS A 81 -2.29 7.29 -1.97
CA HIS A 81 -2.02 7.25 -3.41
C HIS A 81 -2.08 8.64 -4.05
N GLY A 82 -3.01 9.49 -3.61
CA GLY A 82 -3.13 10.86 -4.10
C GLY A 82 -1.90 11.71 -3.76
N ARG A 83 -1.50 11.72 -2.48
CA ARG A 83 -0.31 12.47 -2.04
C ARG A 83 0.97 11.94 -2.66
N TYR A 84 1.08 10.62 -2.80
CA TYR A 84 2.22 10.00 -3.46
C TYR A 84 2.30 10.41 -4.94
N ALA A 85 1.18 10.40 -5.67
CA ALA A 85 1.14 10.82 -7.06
C ALA A 85 1.57 12.29 -7.22
N THR A 86 1.15 13.18 -6.32
CA THR A 86 1.59 14.58 -6.30
C THR A 86 3.10 14.68 -6.09
N TYR A 87 3.64 13.97 -5.09
CA TYR A 87 5.08 13.93 -4.82
C TYR A 87 5.86 13.42 -6.04
N TRP A 88 5.43 12.30 -6.62
CA TRP A 88 6.11 11.65 -7.73
C TRP A 88 6.14 12.56 -8.97
N ASN A 89 5.02 13.17 -9.32
CA ASN A 89 4.94 14.12 -10.44
C ASN A 89 5.86 15.32 -10.23
N ALA A 90 5.89 15.90 -9.02
CA ALA A 90 6.78 17.01 -8.71
C ALA A 90 8.26 16.63 -8.84
N ARG A 91 8.64 15.46 -8.32
CA ARG A 91 10.02 14.94 -8.40
C ARG A 91 10.47 14.67 -9.83
N HIS A 92 9.59 14.10 -10.65
CA HIS A 92 9.90 13.70 -12.03
C HIS A 92 9.59 14.78 -13.07
N ARG A 93 9.15 15.98 -12.63
CA ARG A 93 8.67 17.06 -13.52
C ARG A 93 7.62 16.56 -14.52
N SER A 94 6.80 15.63 -14.07
CA SER A 94 5.75 14.99 -14.87
C SER A 94 4.38 15.53 -14.50
N SER A 95 3.38 15.27 -15.33
CA SER A 95 1.98 15.54 -15.05
C SER A 95 1.10 14.36 -15.46
N GLY A 96 -0.14 14.31 -14.97
CA GLY A 96 -1.10 13.26 -15.28
C GLY A 96 -1.19 12.15 -14.24
N HIS A 97 -1.77 11.02 -14.65
CA HIS A 97 -2.12 9.91 -13.77
C HIS A 97 -0.91 9.01 -13.51
N VAL A 98 -0.42 9.00 -12.27
CA VAL A 98 0.68 8.12 -11.81
C VAL A 98 0.21 6.69 -11.61
N TRP A 99 -1.05 6.49 -11.22
CA TRP A 99 -1.65 5.17 -10.99
C TRP A 99 -2.59 4.80 -12.14
N GLN A 100 -2.77 3.49 -12.43
CA GLN A 100 -3.67 2.94 -13.47
C GLN A 100 -5.17 3.13 -13.17
N GLY A 101 -5.50 4.05 -12.27
CA GLY A 101 -6.85 4.29 -11.78
C GLY A 101 -6.95 4.00 -10.29
N ARG A 102 -8.11 3.48 -9.89
CA ARG A 102 -8.37 3.19 -8.49
C ARG A 102 -7.84 1.79 -8.14
N PHE A 103 -7.41 1.61 -6.88
CA PHE A 103 -6.98 0.31 -6.35
C PHE A 103 -8.02 -0.80 -6.53
N TYR A 104 -7.54 -2.04 -6.67
CA TYR A 104 -8.34 -3.25 -6.57
C TYR A 104 -8.32 -3.74 -5.10
N SER A 105 -9.43 -4.30 -4.62
CA SER A 105 -9.52 -4.87 -3.28
C SER A 105 -10.36 -6.15 -3.29
N CYS A 106 -9.89 -7.19 -2.64
CA CYS A 106 -10.59 -8.46 -2.45
C CYS A 106 -10.58 -8.84 -0.96
N PRO A 107 -11.74 -9.13 -0.33
CA PRO A 107 -11.75 -9.70 1.01
C PRO A 107 -11.08 -11.07 1.01
N LEU A 108 -10.23 -11.32 1.98
CA LEU A 108 -9.57 -12.59 2.22
C LEU A 108 -10.39 -13.38 3.24
N ASP A 109 -10.64 -14.65 2.94
CA ASP A 109 -11.10 -15.63 3.91
C ASP A 109 -9.95 -15.96 4.90
N GLU A 110 -10.28 -16.34 6.14
CA GLU A 110 -9.31 -16.79 7.16
C GLU A 110 -8.43 -17.93 6.64
N SER A 111 -8.97 -18.78 5.76
CA SER A 111 -8.23 -19.86 5.10
C SER A 111 -7.13 -19.39 4.13
N HIS A 112 -7.25 -18.18 3.57
CA HIS A 112 -6.34 -17.62 2.56
C HIS A 112 -5.27 -16.70 3.13
N LEU A 113 -5.33 -16.36 4.43
CA LEU A 113 -4.35 -15.47 5.07
C LEU A 113 -2.92 -16.03 5.04
N TRP A 114 -2.78 -17.36 4.96
CA TRP A 114 -1.52 -18.09 5.09
C TRP A 114 -0.82 -18.40 3.77
N ILE A 115 -1.53 -18.35 2.64
CA ILE A 115 -0.97 -18.76 1.34
C ILE A 115 -0.23 -17.60 0.65
N GLU A 116 -0.59 -16.34 0.93
CA GLU A 116 0.06 -15.19 0.29
C GLU A 116 1.32 -14.68 1.03
N THR A 117 1.55 -15.16 2.26
CA THR A 117 2.75 -14.86 3.07
C THR A 117 3.86 -15.92 2.97
N GLY A 118 3.70 -16.90 2.07
CA GLY A 118 4.71 -17.91 1.79
C GLY A 118 5.99 -17.32 1.17
N GLY A 119 6.91 -16.84 2.02
CA GLY A 119 8.34 -16.98 1.73
C GLY A 119 9.29 -15.81 2.02
N GLN A 120 8.86 -14.57 2.29
CA GLN A 120 9.82 -13.49 2.60
C GLN A 120 9.30 -12.51 3.66
N THR A 121 9.84 -12.67 4.88
CA THR A 121 10.06 -11.64 5.92
C THR A 121 9.05 -10.47 5.96
N GLY A 122 7.90 -10.70 6.58
CA GLY A 122 6.94 -9.66 6.92
C GLY A 122 7.49 -8.70 7.98
N ARG A 123 7.63 -7.42 7.63
CA ARG A 123 7.79 -6.33 8.61
C ARG A 123 6.41 -5.83 9.00
N SER A 124 5.91 -6.31 10.14
CA SER A 124 4.75 -5.73 10.82
C SER A 124 5.09 -4.30 11.25
N LEU A 125 4.23 -3.33 10.91
CA LEU A 125 4.31 -1.98 11.46
C LEU A 125 3.56 -1.96 12.79
N SER A 126 4.14 -2.58 13.83
CA SER A 126 3.69 -2.37 15.20
C SER A 126 4.17 -1.00 15.68
N ALA A 127 3.27 -0.23 16.30
CA ALA A 127 3.61 1.02 16.96
C ALA A 127 4.67 0.78 18.06
N GLY A 128 5.83 1.42 17.93
CA GLY A 128 6.91 1.41 18.92
C GLY A 128 7.96 0.31 18.68
N GLY A 129 9.07 0.66 18.04
CA GLY A 129 10.21 -0.24 17.89
C GLY A 129 11.29 0.35 16.98
N THR A 130 12.45 0.62 17.57
CA THR A 130 13.66 1.20 16.97
C THR A 130 14.03 0.58 15.61
N LEU A 131 14.30 1.44 14.62
CA LEU A 131 14.82 1.06 13.30
C LEU A 131 16.27 0.55 13.45
N ASP A 132 16.46 -0.76 13.53
CA ASP A 132 17.77 -1.34 13.31
C ASP A 132 18.10 -1.36 11.80
N ARG A 133 19.20 -0.70 11.46
CA ARG A 133 19.79 -0.61 10.13
C ARG A 133 20.73 -1.79 9.97
N ASN A 134 20.31 -2.84 9.26
CA ASN A 134 21.23 -3.89 8.83
C ASN A 134 21.03 -4.25 7.36
N HIS A 135 21.84 -3.57 6.54
CA HIS A 135 22.77 -4.12 5.56
C HIS A 135 22.41 -5.49 4.93
N GLN A 136 21.80 -5.46 3.75
CA GLN A 136 21.63 -6.65 2.91
C GLN A 136 22.86 -6.80 1.99
N LYS A 137 23.78 -7.69 2.38
CA LYS A 137 24.80 -8.26 1.49
C LYS A 137 24.16 -9.25 0.53
N ARG A 138 24.65 -9.19 -0.71
CA ARG A 138 25.02 -10.27 -1.66
C ARG A 138 24.09 -11.46 -1.92
N ASN A 139 24.00 -11.75 -3.22
CA ASN A 139 23.77 -13.00 -3.96
C ASN A 139 22.68 -12.66 -5.00
N GLU A 140 22.94 -12.53 -6.29
CA GLU A 140 23.86 -13.25 -7.20
C GLU A 140 24.60 -12.29 -8.16
#